data_AF-A0AAN0NF86-F1
#
_entry.id   AF-A0AAN0NF86-F1
#
_cell.length_a   1.000
_cell.length_b   1.000
_cell.length_c   1.000
_cell.angle_alpha   90.00
_cell.angle_beta   90.00
_cell.angle_gamma   90.00
#
_symmetry.space_group_name_H-M   'P 1'
#
loop_
_entity.id
_entity.type
_entity.pdbx_description
1 polymer ?
#
loop_
_entity_poly.entity_id
_entity_poly.type
_entity_poly.pdbx_seq_one_letter_code
_entity_poly.pdbx_strand_id
1 'polypeptide(L)' 'MKNHYEGKFEGGKATTYGIANDSVGLPDKFDRFETFTKADYDKIYADFKADKDGIRSSIPTTHANDFGDLKLEKVKIV' A
#
# COMPACT_ATOMS: atom_id res chain seq x y z
N MET A 1 20.03 5.49 2.22
CA MET A 1 21.09 6.51 2.43
C MET A 1 22.30 6.32 1.51
N LYS A 2 22.66 5.08 1.12
CA LYS A 2 23.80 4.77 0.22
C LYS A 2 23.81 5.58 -1.10
N ASN A 3 22.68 5.67 -1.80
CA ASN A 3 22.58 6.43 -3.06
C ASN A 3 22.82 7.94 -2.93
N HIS A 4 22.59 8.53 -1.76
CA HIS A 4 22.83 9.97 -1.52
C HIS A 4 24.33 10.27 -1.50
N TYR A 5 25.10 9.42 -0.81
CA TYR A 5 26.55 9.56 -0.71
C TYR A 5 27.30 9.12 -1.98
N GLU A 6 26.63 8.42 -2.89
CA GLU A 6 27.16 8.01 -4.20
C GLU A 6 26.77 8.97 -5.35
N GLY A 7 26.11 10.10 -5.05
CA GLY A 7 25.68 11.08 -6.07
C GLY A 7 24.54 10.60 -6.98
N LYS A 8 23.89 9.49 -6.65
CA LYS A 8 22.78 8.86 -7.40
C LYS A 8 21.42 9.12 -6.76
N PHE A 9 21.29 10.21 -6.02
CA PHE A 9 20.04 10.57 -5.39
C PHE A 9 19.07 11.08 -6.45
N GLU A 10 17.99 10.33 -6.69
CA GLU A 10 16.95 10.70 -7.65
C GLU A 10 16.01 11.77 -7.07
N GLY A 11 16.51 13.00 -6.97
CA GLY A 11 15.72 14.16 -6.54
C GLY A 11 14.47 14.34 -7.42
N GLY A 12 13.32 14.61 -6.79
CA GLY A 12 12.05 14.83 -7.50
C GLY A 12 11.27 13.55 -7.87
N LYS A 13 11.78 12.35 -7.56
CA LYS A 13 11.03 11.10 -7.72
C LYS A 13 10.51 10.59 -6.38
N ALA A 14 9.24 10.19 -6.37
CA ALA A 14 8.68 9.43 -5.26
C ALA A 14 9.02 7.94 -5.45
N THR A 15 9.75 7.36 -4.50
CA THR A 15 10.03 5.91 -4.49
C THR A 15 9.00 5.21 -3.62
N THR A 16 8.22 4.30 -4.20
CA THR A 16 7.26 3.49 -3.46
C THR A 16 7.93 2.22 -2.93
N TYR A 17 7.95 2.07 -1.62
CA TYR A 17 8.45 0.89 -0.93
C TYR A 17 7.27 0.04 -0.48
N GLY A 18 7.12 -1.13 -1.09
CA GLY A 18 5.99 -2.01 -0.85
C GLY A 18 6.37 -3.48 -0.92
N ILE A 19 5.35 -4.35 -0.94
CA ILE A 19 5.52 -5.81 -0.86
C ILE A 19 6.28 -6.39 -2.07
N ALA A 20 6.21 -5.72 -3.22
CA ALA A 20 6.94 -6.09 -4.42
C ALA A 20 8.46 -6.02 -4.21
N ASN A 21 8.92 -5.10 -3.37
CA ASN A 21 10.33 -4.80 -3.11
C ASN A 21 10.78 -5.31 -1.73
N ASP A 22 10.03 -6.25 -1.13
CA ASP A 22 10.29 -6.81 0.21
C ASP A 22 10.48 -5.74 1.30
N SER A 23 9.91 -4.56 1.11
CA SER A 23 10.14 -3.41 1.97
C SER A 23 9.12 -3.29 3.10
N VAL A 24 8.08 -4.13 3.06
CA VAL A 24 7.02 -4.24 4.07
C VAL A 24 6.75 -5.71 4.35
N GLY A 25 6.49 -6.03 5.62
CA GLY A 25 6.22 -7.39 6.06
C GLY A 25 6.01 -7.46 7.57
N LEU A 26 5.55 -8.63 8.03
CA LEU A 26 5.44 -8.92 9.46
C LEU A 26 6.73 -9.55 9.97
N PRO A 27 7.14 -9.26 11.23
CA PRO A 27 8.23 -9.99 11.86
C PRO A 27 7.90 -11.48 12.03
N ASP A 28 8.93 -12.33 12.06
CA ASP A 28 8.83 -13.80 12.30
C ASP A 28 8.46 -14.16 13.76
N LYS A 29 7.48 -13.47 14.34
CA LYS A 29 6.93 -13.73 15.68
C LYS A 29 5.41 -13.84 15.60
N PHE A 30 4.96 -15.07 15.33
CA PHE A 30 3.54 -15.38 15.16
C PHE A 30 2.85 -15.82 16.46
N ASP A 31 3.61 -16.00 17.54
CA ASP A 31 3.09 -16.36 18.88
C ASP A 31 2.10 -15.34 19.46
N ARG A 32 2.03 -14.14 18.88
CA ARG A 32 1.04 -13.10 19.22
C ARG A 32 -0.34 -13.34 18.63
N PHE A 33 -0.48 -14.33 17.76
CA PHE A 33 -1.74 -14.68 17.11
C PHE A 33 -2.21 -16.05 17.60
N GLU A 34 -3.49 -16.17 17.92
CA GLU A 34 -4.07 -17.41 18.46
C GLU A 34 -4.42 -18.42 17.36
N THR A 35 -4.87 -17.94 16.20
CA THR A 35 -5.39 -18.76 15.10
C THR A 35 -4.63 -18.61 13.80
N PHE A 36 -3.80 -17.56 13.69
CA PHE A 36 -3.12 -17.21 12.45
C PHE A 36 -1.66 -17.67 12.49
N THR A 37 -1.26 -18.49 11.52
CA THR A 37 0.07 -19.09 11.51
C THR A 37 1.02 -18.39 10.54
N LYS A 38 2.32 -18.69 10.70
CA LYS A 38 3.37 -18.28 9.74
C LYS A 38 3.05 -18.77 8.32
N ALA A 39 2.55 -19.99 8.18
CA ALA A 39 2.23 -20.57 6.88
C ALA A 39 1.08 -19.84 6.17
N ASP A 40 0.06 -19.41 6.93
CA ASP A 40 -1.05 -18.61 6.40
C ASP A 40 -0.54 -17.27 5.90
N TYR A 41 0.33 -16.62 6.67
CA TYR A 41 0.98 -15.38 6.26
C TYR A 41 1.82 -15.53 5.01
N ASP A 42 2.71 -16.53 4.96
CA ASP A 42 3.61 -16.74 3.83
C ASP A 42 2.84 -17.00 2.53
N LYS A 43 1.71 -17.71 2.62
CA LYS A 43 0.80 -17.93 1.49
C LYS A 43 0.21 -16.61 0.99
N ILE A 44 -0.38 -15.81 1.89
CA ILE A 44 -0.95 -14.50 1.54
C ILE A 44 0.12 -13.59 0.96
N TYR A 45 1.31 -13.56 1.59
CA TYR A 45 2.43 -12.72 1.17
C TYR A 45 2.89 -13.08 -0.25
N ALA A 46 3.02 -14.37 -0.55
CA ALA A 46 3.40 -14.85 -1.88
C ALA A 46 2.34 -14.47 -2.93
N ASP A 47 1.06 -14.68 -2.64
CA ASP A 47 -0.04 -14.31 -3.53
C ASP A 47 -0.05 -12.80 -3.79
N PHE A 48 0.17 -11.97 -2.75
CA PHE A 48 0.19 -10.51 -2.86
C PHE A 48 1.40 -10.00 -3.64
N LYS A 49 2.57 -10.64 -3.44
CA LYS A 49 3.79 -10.31 -4.17
C LYS A 49 3.65 -10.64 -5.65
N ALA A 50 3.02 -11.77 -5.97
CA ALA A 50 2.72 -12.21 -7.32
C ALA A 50 1.57 -11.43 -7.99
N ASP A 51 0.86 -10.57 -7.25
CA ASP A 51 -0.37 -9.91 -7.73
C ASP A 51 -1.39 -10.92 -8.28
N LYS A 52 -1.47 -12.07 -7.61
CA LYS A 52 -2.33 -13.18 -8.02
C LYS A 52 -3.76 -12.68 -8.13
N ASP A 53 -4.42 -12.94 -9.26
CA ASP A 53 -5.80 -12.51 -9.53
C ASP A 53 -6.03 -10.99 -9.38
N GLY A 54 -4.96 -10.19 -9.48
CA GLY A 54 -5.01 -8.73 -9.37
C GLY A 54 -5.18 -8.21 -7.96
N ILE A 55 -5.00 -9.04 -6.91
CA ILE A 55 -5.29 -8.64 -5.52
C ILE A 55 -4.51 -7.42 -5.02
N ARG A 56 -3.36 -7.10 -5.62
CA ARG A 56 -2.58 -5.91 -5.28
C ARG A 56 -2.94 -4.75 -6.19
N SER A 57 -3.07 -4.99 -7.49
CA SER A 57 -3.38 -3.96 -8.49
C SER A 57 -4.83 -3.45 -8.43
N SER A 58 -5.76 -4.22 -7.87
CA SER A 58 -7.16 -3.83 -7.70
C SER A 58 -7.42 -2.92 -6.50
N ILE A 59 -6.42 -2.71 -5.63
CA ILE A 59 -6.57 -1.88 -4.43
C ILE A 59 -6.70 -0.41 -4.89
N PRO A 60 -7.80 0.29 -4.55
CA PRO A 60 -7.97 1.69 -4.92
C PRO A 60 -6.85 2.54 -4.33
N THR A 61 -6.12 3.24 -5.18
CA THR A 61 -5.06 4.18 -4.78
C THR A 61 -5.61 5.59 -4.52
N THR A 62 -6.87 5.80 -4.84
CA THR A 62 -7.60 7.05 -4.63
C THR A 62 -8.90 6.74 -3.91
N HIS A 63 -9.38 7.71 -3.13
CA HIS A 63 -10.75 7.66 -2.66
C HIS A 63 -11.71 7.74 -3.85
N ALA A 64 -12.88 7.11 -3.73
CA ALA A 64 -13.97 7.42 -4.62
C ALA A 64 -14.36 8.89 -4.39
N ASN A 65 -14.56 9.65 -5.46
CA ASN A 65 -15.14 11.00 -5.38
C ASN A 65 -16.65 10.89 -5.14
N ASP A 66 -17.03 10.25 -4.04
CA ASP A 66 -18.44 10.16 -3.63
C ASP A 66 -18.75 11.31 -2.68
N PHE A 67 -19.34 12.36 -3.26
CA PHE A 67 -19.84 13.53 -2.56
C PHE A 67 -21.37 13.60 -2.64
N GLY A 68 -22.04 12.46 -2.88
CA GLY A 68 -23.50 12.40 -3.00
C GLY A 68 -24.23 12.81 -1.70
N ASP A 69 -23.53 12.74 -0.57
CA ASP A 69 -23.95 13.20 0.74
C ASP A 69 -23.77 14.71 0.96
N LEU A 70 -22.99 15.40 0.13
CA LEU A 70 -22.83 16.84 0.20
C LEU A 70 -24.04 17.55 -0.42
N LYS A 71 -24.86 18.16 0.45
CA LYS A 71 -25.92 19.08 0.03
C LYS A 71 -25.31 20.42 -0.39
N LEU A 72 -25.10 20.60 -1.69
CA LEU A 72 -24.60 21.84 -2.25
C LEU A 72 -25.77 22.77 -2.59
N GLU A 73 -26.00 23.79 -1.76
CA GLU A 73 -26.92 24.88 -2.08
C GLU A 73 -26.17 25.97 -2.87
N LYS A 74 -26.71 26.38 -4.02
CA LYS A 74 -26.15 27.50 -4.80
C LYS A 74 -26.39 28.81 -4.05
N VAL A 75 -25.36 29.34 -3.37
CA VAL A 75 -25.37 30.71 -2.87
C VAL A 75 -25.11 31.66 -4.04
N LYS A 76 -26.08 32.52 -4.37
CA LYS A 76 -25.83 33.65 -5.28
C LYS A 76 -24.91 34.63 -4.58
N ILE A 77 -23.69 34.80 -5.09
CA ILE A 77 -22.84 35.94 -4.74
C ILE A 77 -23.39 37.13 -5.51
N VAL A 78 -23.74 38.18 -4.78
CA VAL A 78 -24.32 39.44 -5.26
C VAL A 78 -23.31 40.21 -6.11
#